data_AF-A0A1F4Q2C6-F1
#
_entry.id   AF-A0A1F4Q2C6-F1
#
_cell.length_a   1.000
_cell.length_b   1.000
_cell.length_c   1.000
_cell.angle_alpha   90.00
_cell.angle_beta   90.00
_cell.angle_gamma   90.00
#
_symmetry.space_group_name_H-M   'P 1'
#
loop_
_entity.id
_entity.type
_entity.pdbx_description
1 polymer ?
#
loop_
_entity_poly.entity_id
_entity_poly.type
_entity_poly.pdbx_seq_one_letter_code
_entity_poly.pdbx_strand_id
1 'polypeptide(L)' 'MPDEERSDAYKLYSAKCSSCHRLLPPEDYPLEKFGEYIEKYGKEMTPEEKTRLFNGLRAYKKFKEEQK' A
#
# COMPACT_ATOMS: atom_id res chain seq x y z
N MET A 1 14.47 -10.33 -7.36
CA MET A 1 13.65 -9.34 -8.09
C MET A 1 12.64 -8.70 -7.13
N PRO A 2 13.06 -7.77 -6.25
CA PRO A 2 12.17 -7.13 -5.27
C PRO A 2 11.24 -6.04 -5.87
N ASP A 3 11.36 -5.76 -7.16
CA ASP A 3 10.60 -4.72 -7.86
C ASP A 3 9.17 -5.15 -8.21
N GLU A 4 8.97 -6.44 -8.49
CA GLU A 4 7.69 -6.99 -8.96
C GLU A 4 6.64 -7.03 -7.84
N GLU A 5 6.98 -7.54 -6.65
CA GLU A 5 6.07 -7.53 -5.49
C GLU A 5 5.71 -6.12 -5.00
N ARG A 6 6.66 -5.17 -5.10
CA ARG A 6 6.42 -3.76 -4.77
C ARG A 6 5.48 -3.11 -5.78
N SER A 7 5.70 -3.38 -7.07
CA SER A 7 4.83 -2.90 -8.13
C SER A 7 3.43 -3.51 -8.01
N ASP A 8 3.30 -4.79 -7.66
CA ASP A 8 2.02 -5.49 -7.56
C ASP A 8 1.16 -4.98 -6.40
N ALA A 9 1.74 -4.82 -5.21
CA ALA A 9 1.03 -4.26 -4.06
C ALA A 9 0.62 -2.80 -4.31
N TYR A 10 1.48 -2.00 -4.96
CA TYR A 10 1.15 -0.63 -5.32
C TYR A 10 0.13 -0.55 -6.45
N LYS A 11 0.15 -1.46 -7.42
CA LYS A 11 -0.89 -1.60 -8.45
C LYS A 11 -2.22 -2.00 -7.85
N LEU A 12 -2.24 -2.94 -6.90
CA LEU A 12 -3.43 -3.34 -6.16
C LEU A 12 -3.99 -2.16 -5.36
N TYR A 13 -3.12 -1.42 -4.67
CA TYR A 13 -3.49 -0.20 -3.97
C TYR A 13 -4.02 0.88 -4.91
N SER A 14 -3.36 1.09 -6.04
CA SER A 14 -3.81 2.02 -7.07
C SER A 14 -5.17 1.61 -7.62
N ALA A 15 -5.34 0.36 -8.02
CA ALA A 15 -6.59 -0.13 -8.58
C ALA A 15 -7.76 -0.07 -7.59
N LYS A 16 -7.53 -0.42 -6.31
CA LYS A 16 -8.58 -0.48 -5.29
C LYS A 16 -8.87 0.89 -4.64
N CYS A 17 -7.87 1.75 -4.49
CA CYS A 17 -8.00 3.02 -3.77
C CYS A 17 -7.98 4.27 -4.68
N SER A 18 -7.71 4.17 -5.99
CA SER A 18 -7.83 5.32 -6.92
C SER A 18 -9.25 5.58 -7.41
N SER A 19 -10.15 4.63 -7.20
CA SER A 19 -11.50 4.67 -7.78
C SER A 19 -12.35 5.83 -7.26
N CYS A 20 -12.18 6.22 -5.99
CA CYS A 20 -13.02 7.23 -5.33
C CYS A 20 -12.30 8.54 -5.00
N HIS A 21 -10.96 8.54 -4.97
CA HIS A 21 -10.15 9.68 -4.56
C HIS A 21 -8.70 9.50 -5.02
N ARG A 22 -7.97 10.62 -5.09
CA ARG A 22 -6.52 10.62 -5.37
C ARG A 22 -5.80 9.70 -4.39
N LEU A 23 -4.92 8.84 -4.90
CA LEU A 23 -4.13 7.93 -4.08
C LEU A 23 -3.31 8.72 -3.07
N LEU A 24 -3.35 8.29 -1.81
CA LEU A 24 -2.49 8.84 -0.79
C LEU A 24 -1.08 8.26 -1.00
N PRO A 25 -0.05 9.11 -1.16
CA PRO A 25 1.31 8.62 -1.23
C PRO A 25 1.66 7.97 0.11
N PRO A 26 2.09 6.69 0.13
CA PRO A 26 2.39 6.00 1.38
C PRO A 26 3.64 6.54 2.10
N GLU A 27 4.38 7.42 1.46
CA GLU A 27 5.53 8.13 2.02
C GLU A 27 5.10 9.23 3.01
N ASP A 28 3.97 9.90 2.74
CA ASP A 28 3.44 10.99 3.57
C ASP A 28 2.82 10.53 4.89
N TYR A 29 2.48 9.24 4.99
CA TYR A 29 1.75 8.70 6.12
C TYR A 29 2.56 7.62 6.87
N PRO A 30 2.40 7.50 8.20
CA PRO A 30 2.94 6.37 8.94
C PRO A 30 2.20 5.09 8.57
N LEU A 31 2.89 3.95 8.65
CA LEU A 31 2.36 2.63 8.30
C LEU A 31 1.07 2.30 9.06
N GLU A 32 0.99 2.64 10.35
CA GLU A 32 -0.23 2.46 11.16
C GLU A 32 -1.44 3.18 10.57
N LYS A 33 -1.31 4.47 10.23
CA LYS A 33 -2.40 5.25 9.62
C LYS A 33 -2.84 4.67 8.28
N PHE A 34 -1.89 4.12 7.53
CA PHE A 34 -2.19 3.45 6.26
C PHE A 34 -2.90 2.11 6.47
N GLY A 35 -2.55 1.36 7.52
CA GLY A 35 -3.27 0.16 7.94
C GLY A 35 -4.71 0.46 8.30
N GLU A 36 -4.93 1.47 9.16
CA GLU A 36 -6.27 1.96 9.51
C GLU A 36 -7.06 2.37 8.26
N TYR A 37 -6.40 3.02 7.29
CA TYR A 37 -7.01 3.44 6.03
C TYR A 37 -7.44 2.24 5.17
N ILE A 38 -6.57 1.24 4.99
CA ILE A 38 -6.89 0.02 4.24
C ILE A 38 -8.02 -0.76 4.93
N GLU A 39 -8.03 -0.83 6.26
CA GLU A 39 -9.11 -1.48 7.00
C GLU A 39 -10.45 -0.74 6.82
N LYS A 40 -10.43 0.59 6.88
CA LYS A 40 -11.64 1.43 6.81
C LYS A 40 -12.23 1.52 5.41
N TYR A 41 -11.39 1.65 4.39
CA TYR A 41 -11.80 1.91 3.00
C TYR A 41 -11.65 0.70 2.08
N GLY A 42 -10.77 -0.26 2.39
CA GLY A 42 -10.61 -1.52 1.66
C GLY A 42 -11.70 -2.54 2.00
N LYS A 43 -12.98 -2.13 2.04
CA LYS A 43 -14.11 -3.02 2.39
C LYS A 43 -14.31 -4.14 1.37
N GLU A 44 -13.93 -3.91 0.12
CA GLU A 44 -14.00 -4.89 -0.98
C GLU A 44 -12.72 -5.74 -1.13
N MET A 45 -11.74 -5.56 -0.23
CA MET A 45 -10.49 -6.32 -0.25
C MET A 45 -10.57 -7.51 0.71
N THR A 46 -10.10 -8.66 0.26
CA THR A 46 -9.91 -9.84 1.11
C THR A 46 -8.82 -9.57 2.16
N PRO A 47 -8.84 -10.27 3.30
CA PRO A 47 -7.79 -10.15 4.31
C PRO A 47 -6.39 -10.47 3.75
N GLU A 48 -6.28 -11.38 2.78
CA GLU A 48 -5.03 -11.68 2.08
C GLU A 48 -4.54 -10.51 1.24
N GLU A 49 -5.42 -9.88 0.47
CA GLU A 49 -5.11 -8.66 -0.30
C GLU A 49 -4.66 -7.52 0.61
N LYS A 50 -5.35 -7.30 1.74
CA LYS A 50 -4.97 -6.28 2.72
C LYS A 50 -3.57 -6.54 3.27
N THR A 51 -3.27 -7.79 3.60
CA THR A 51 -1.95 -8.19 4.14
C THR A 51 -0.85 -8.01 3.10
N ARG A 52 -1.08 -8.41 1.84
CA ARG A 52 -0.16 -8.18 0.72
C ARG A 52 0.12 -6.69 0.51
N LEU A 53 -0.93 -5.88 0.54
CA LEU A 53 -0.83 -4.43 0.33
C LEU A 53 -0.04 -3.78 1.47
N PHE A 54 -0.32 -4.15 2.72
CA PHE A 54 0.41 -3.65 3.89
C PHE A 54 1.90 -4.05 3.87
N ASN A 55 2.21 -5.30 3.53
CA ASN A 55 3.59 -5.76 3.38
C ASN A 55 4.33 -5.07 2.23
N GLY A 56 3.68 -4.90 1.08
CA GLY A 56 4.24 -4.19 -0.06
C GLY A 56 4.52 -2.72 0.25
N LEU A 57 3.65 -2.06 1.01
CA LEU A 57 3.87 -0.70 1.49
C LEU A 57 5.03 -0.60 2.48
N ARG A 58 5.16 -1.57 3.40
CA ARG A 58 6.29 -1.64 4.33
C ARG A 58 7.61 -1.81 3.58
N ALA A 59 7.65 -2.70 2.60
CA ALA A 59 8.80 -2.88 1.71
C ALA A 59 9.06 -1.63 0.86
N TYR A 60 8.00 -0.92 0.44
CA TYR A 60 8.11 0.34 -0.30
C TYR A 60 8.82 1.41 0.51
N LYS A 61 8.37 1.66 1.75
CA LYS A 61 8.93 2.66 2.65
C LYS A 61 10.39 2.37 2.99
N LYS A 62 10.70 1.13 3.35
CA LYS A 62 12.07 0.71 3.69
C LYS A 62 13.06 0.99 2.57
N PHE A 63 12.74 0.61 1.33
CA PHE A 63 13.67 0.88 0.23
C PHE A 63 13.75 2.37 -0.13
N LYS A 64 12.69 3.16 0.05
CA LYS A 64 12.78 4.62 -0.13
C LYS A 64 13.71 5.26 0.90
N GLU A 65 13.73 4.75 2.13
CA GLU A 65 14.71 5.14 3.15
C GLU A 65 16.14 4.70 2.78
N GLU A 66 16.31 3.52 2.19
CA GLU A 66 17.63 3.02 1.73
C GLU A 66 18.17 3.75 0.49
N GLN A 67 17.32 4.45 -0.26
CA GLN A 67 17.70 5.26 -1.43
C GLN A 67 17.97 6.74 -1.08
N LYS A 68 17.91 7.11 0.21
CA LYS A 68 18.07 8.47 0.71
C LYS A 68 19.42 8.64 1.42
#